data_AF-A0A7K3RV34-F1
#
_entry.id   AF-A0A7K3RV34-F1
#
_cell.length_a   1.000
_cell.length_b   1.000
_cell.length_c   1.000
_cell.angle_alpha   90.00
_cell.angle_beta   90.00
_cell.angle_gamma   90.00
#
_symmetry.space_group_name_H-M   'P 1'
#
loop_
_entity.id
_entity.type
_entity.pdbx_description
1 polymer ?
#
loop_
_entity_poly.entity_id
_entity_poly.type
_entity_poly.pdbx_seq_one_letter_code
_entity_poly.pdbx_strand_id
1 'polypeptide(L)'
;LLAEIEARAPVYRSLLSEGGGGPLGELLHARLRQRSLDELRARRPADPGQDLTASAVAALFTGVLADWLHGRTSATPALLAARIWRMLLAVHATARLTDGTP
;
A
#
# COMPACT_ATOMS: atom_id res chain seq x y z
N LEU A 1 -3.27 12.45 9.11
CA LEU A 1 -2.96 11.00 9.15
C LEU A 1 -1.49 10.66 9.38
N LEU A 2 -0.57 10.72 8.39
CA LEU A 2 0.82 10.24 8.62
C LEU A 2 1.56 10.97 9.75
N ALA A 3 1.35 12.27 9.91
CA ALA A 3 1.89 13.02 11.05
C ALA A 3 1.32 12.55 12.41
N GLU A 4 0.05 12.13 12.46
CA GLU A 4 -0.56 11.57 13.68
C GLU A 4 -0.07 10.16 13.99
N ILE A 5 0.27 9.39 12.94
CA ILE A 5 0.88 8.07 13.05
C ILE A 5 2.30 8.22 13.60
N GLU A 6 3.09 9.16 13.09
CA GLU A 6 4.44 9.47 13.60
C GLU A 6 4.43 9.84 15.08
N ALA A 7 3.49 10.71 15.49
CA ALA A 7 3.32 11.11 16.89
C ALA A 7 3.00 9.92 17.84
N ARG A 8 2.54 8.79 17.30
CA ARG A 8 2.19 7.56 18.04
C ARG A 8 3.01 6.36 17.57
N ALA A 9 4.18 6.58 16.95
CA ALA A 9 4.99 5.54 16.34
C ALA A 9 5.25 4.32 17.23
N PRO A 10 5.49 4.42 18.55
CA PRO A 10 5.69 3.24 19.40
C PRO A 10 4.53 2.24 19.38
N VAL A 11 3.28 2.73 19.35
CA VAL A 11 2.08 1.87 19.29
C VAL A 11 1.97 1.20 17.93
N TYR A 12 2.23 1.93 16.85
CA TYR A 12 2.18 1.35 15.52
C TYR A 12 3.28 0.32 15.30
N ARG A 13 4.50 0.56 15.81
CA ARG A 13 5.63 -0.39 15.72
C ARG A 13 5.38 -1.69 16.48
N SER A 14 4.64 -1.67 17.59
CA SER A 14 4.33 -2.90 18.33
C SER A 14 3.34 -3.81 17.60
N LEU A 15 2.57 -3.26 16.65
CA LEU A 15 1.55 -3.99 15.90
C LEU A 15 1.92 -4.24 14.43
N LEU A 16 2.81 -3.43 13.87
CA LEU A 16 3.28 -3.50 12.49
C LEU A 16 4.77 -3.83 12.50
N SER A 17 5.11 -5.07 12.20
CA SER A 17 6.50 -5.53 12.11
C SER A 17 7.19 -4.99 10.85
N GLU A 18 8.53 -4.99 10.86
CA GLU A 18 9.34 -4.68 9.66
C GLU A 18 8.86 -5.48 8.44
N GLY A 19 8.94 -4.87 7.25
CA GLY A 19 8.44 -5.48 6.01
C GLY A 19 6.91 -5.56 5.89
N GLY A 20 6.15 -5.06 6.89
CA GLY A 20 4.69 -4.98 6.82
C GLY A 20 3.93 -6.16 7.45
N GLY A 21 4.59 -6.96 8.27
CA GLY A 21 3.97 -8.07 9.01
C GLY A 21 3.30 -7.66 10.34
N GLY A 22 2.95 -8.64 11.16
CA GLY A 22 2.30 -8.43 12.45
C GLY A 22 0.79 -8.18 12.33
N PRO A 23 0.06 -8.12 13.46
CA PRO A 23 -1.40 -8.09 13.47
C PRO A 23 -1.99 -6.88 12.74
N LEU A 24 -1.34 -5.71 12.82
CA LEU A 24 -1.78 -4.54 12.06
C LEU A 24 -1.38 -4.64 10.59
N GLY A 25 -0.23 -5.23 10.28
CA GLY A 25 0.22 -5.43 8.90
C GLY A 25 -0.71 -6.33 8.11
N GLU A 26 -1.08 -7.48 8.68
CA GLU A 26 -2.04 -8.42 8.07
C GLU A 26 -3.41 -7.76 7.84
N LEU A 27 -3.92 -7.02 8.84
CA LEU A 27 -5.19 -6.31 8.73
C LEU A 27 -5.14 -5.21 7.66
N LEU A 28 -4.08 -4.39 7.66
CA LEU A 28 -3.90 -3.33 6.67
C LEU A 28 -3.82 -3.92 5.26
N HIS A 29 -3.01 -4.96 5.06
CA HIS A 29 -2.88 -5.62 3.78
C HIS A 29 -4.24 -6.14 3.29
N ALA A 30 -4.98 -6.88 4.14
CA ALA A 30 -6.28 -7.43 3.76
C ALA A 30 -7.30 -6.34 3.39
N ARG A 31 -7.39 -5.27 4.21
CA ARG A 31 -8.34 -4.17 3.99
C ARG A 31 -8.00 -3.34 2.77
N LEU A 32 -6.72 -3.02 2.57
CA LEU A 32 -6.26 -2.25 1.40
C LEU A 32 -6.42 -3.06 0.11
N ARG A 33 -6.12 -4.36 0.14
CA ARG A 33 -6.32 -5.25 -1.01
C ARG A 33 -7.80 -5.29 -1.39
N GLN A 34 -8.68 -5.54 -0.42
CA GLN A 34 -10.13 -5.59 -0.68
C GLN A 34 -10.63 -4.26 -1.24
N ARG A 35 -10.27 -3.14 -0.59
CA ARG A 35 -10.66 -1.80 -1.03
C ARG A 35 -10.19 -1.50 -2.46
N SER A 36 -8.94 -1.85 -2.78
CA SER A 36 -8.37 -1.64 -4.11
C SER A 36 -9.08 -2.47 -5.16
N LEU A 37 -9.41 -3.73 -4.85
CA LEU A 37 -10.11 -4.62 -5.76
C LEU A 37 -11.53 -4.13 -6.04
N ASP A 38 -12.25 -3.67 -5.01
CA ASP A 38 -13.59 -3.10 -5.16
C ASP A 38 -13.58 -1.86 -6.06
N GLU A 39 -12.58 -0.98 -5.90
CA GLU A 39 -12.40 0.20 -6.77
C GLU A 39 -12.08 -0.16 -8.22
N LEU A 40 -11.23 -1.18 -8.45
CA LEU A 40 -10.91 -1.64 -9.79
C LEU A 40 -12.15 -2.21 -10.49
N ARG A 41 -12.90 -3.08 -9.79
CA ARG A 41 -14.13 -3.70 -10.30
C ARG A 41 -15.25 -2.70 -10.57
N ALA A 42 -15.32 -1.62 -9.78
CA ALA A 42 -16.30 -0.57 -10.01
C ALA A 42 -16.01 0.27 -11.27
N ARG A 43 -14.76 0.30 -11.75
CA ARG A 43 -14.31 1.21 -12.80
C ARG A 43 -13.95 0.50 -14.11
N ARG A 44 -13.79 -0.82 -14.11
CA ARG A 44 -13.30 -1.61 -15.24
C ARG A 44 -14.00 -2.97 -15.33
N PRO A 45 -14.10 -3.57 -16.53
CA PRO A 45 -14.49 -4.97 -16.68
C PRO A 45 -13.60 -5.89 -15.85
N ALA A 46 -14.12 -7.04 -15.42
CA ALA A 46 -13.36 -8.01 -14.64
C ALA A 46 -12.14 -8.51 -15.44
N ASP A 47 -10.99 -8.54 -14.78
CA ASP A 47 -9.71 -8.96 -15.37
C ASP A 47 -8.84 -9.65 -14.29
N PRO A 48 -8.19 -10.80 -14.57
CA PRO A 48 -7.34 -11.51 -13.61
C PRO A 48 -6.18 -10.68 -13.04
N GLY A 49 -5.67 -9.69 -13.79
CA GLY A 49 -4.64 -8.74 -13.35
C GLY A 49 -5.10 -7.78 -12.24
N GLN A 50 -6.41 -7.66 -12.00
CA GLN A 50 -6.95 -6.83 -10.92
C GLN A 50 -6.58 -7.37 -9.54
N ASP A 51 -6.58 -8.68 -9.35
CA ASP A 51 -6.18 -9.31 -8.07
C ASP A 51 -4.70 -9.08 -7.79
N LEU A 52 -3.85 -9.21 -8.82
CA LEU A 52 -2.42 -8.92 -8.73
C LEU A 52 -2.18 -7.44 -8.39
N THR A 53 -2.85 -6.53 -9.09
CA THR A 53 -2.74 -5.09 -8.86
C THR A 53 -3.19 -4.71 -7.45
N ALA A 54 -4.33 -5.24 -7.00
CA ALA A 54 -4.83 -4.99 -5.65
C ALA A 54 -3.87 -5.51 -4.57
N SER A 55 -3.27 -6.68 -4.79
CA SER A 55 -2.25 -7.23 -3.89
C SER A 55 -0.98 -6.37 -3.87
N ALA A 56 -0.51 -5.90 -5.04
CA ALA A 56 0.67 -5.06 -5.15
C ALA A 56 0.49 -3.70 -4.45
N VAL A 57 -0.68 -3.08 -4.62
CA VAL A 57 -1.07 -1.83 -3.92
C VAL A 57 -1.03 -2.01 -2.40
N ALA A 58 -1.64 -3.09 -1.90
CA ALA A 58 -1.70 -3.38 -0.47
C ALA A 58 -0.32 -3.64 0.14
N ALA A 59 0.49 -4.47 -0.52
CA ALA A 59 1.84 -4.80 -0.08
C ALA A 59 2.75 -3.56 -0.08
N LEU A 60 2.71 -2.74 -1.14
CA LEU A 60 3.51 -1.53 -1.23
C LEU A 60 3.20 -0.57 -0.09
N PHE A 61 1.92 -0.31 0.18
CA PHE A 61 1.55 0.63 1.23
C PHE A 61 1.96 0.12 2.62
N THR A 62 1.68 -1.16 2.90
CA THR A 62 1.93 -1.78 4.21
C THR A 62 3.43 -1.87 4.50
N GLY A 63 4.23 -2.28 3.51
CA GLY A 63 5.68 -2.38 3.63
C GLY A 63 6.36 -1.02 3.79
N VAL A 64 6.02 -0.04 2.94
CA VAL A 64 6.60 1.31 3.02
C VAL A 64 6.25 2.00 4.34
N LEU A 65 5.04 1.81 4.85
CA LEU A 65 4.63 2.34 6.15
C LEU A 65 5.43 1.70 7.29
N ALA A 66 5.62 0.38 7.25
CA ALA A 66 6.41 -0.35 8.24
C ALA A 66 7.87 0.13 8.24
N ASP A 67 8.50 0.19 7.07
CA ASP A 67 9.90 0.60 6.93
C ASP A 67 10.13 2.04 7.36
N TRP A 68 9.17 2.94 7.08
CA TRP A 68 9.24 4.31 7.58
C TRP A 68 9.10 4.37 9.10
N LEU A 69 8.14 3.62 9.68
CA LEU A 69 7.96 3.58 11.13
C LEU A 69 9.19 3.03 11.83
N HIS A 70 9.83 1.98 11.29
CA HIS A 70 11.04 1.39 11.86
C HIS A 70 12.34 2.13 11.49
N GLY A 71 12.25 3.29 10.83
CA GLY A 71 13.40 4.14 10.54
C GLY A 71 14.31 3.61 9.42
N ARG A 72 13.88 2.58 8.67
CA ARG A 72 14.60 2.05 7.50
C ARG A 72 14.49 2.97 6.29
N THR A 73 13.45 3.81 6.24
CA THR A 73 13.29 4.87 5.25
C THR A 73 13.16 6.23 5.93
N SER A 74 14.04 7.18 5.58
CA SER A 74 13.98 8.55 6.09
C SER A 74 13.18 9.46 5.15
N ALA A 75 12.02 9.95 5.61
CA ALA A 75 11.21 10.94 4.91
C ALA A 75 10.30 11.67 5.89
N THR A 76 9.99 12.93 5.61
CA THR A 76 8.89 13.61 6.31
C THR A 76 7.54 12.99 5.90
N PRO A 77 6.49 13.08 6.74
CA PRO A 77 5.16 12.58 6.39
C PRO A 77 4.64 13.05 5.02
N ALA A 78 4.83 14.34 4.71
CA ALA A 78 4.40 14.93 3.44
C ALA A 78 5.14 14.33 2.24
N LEU A 79 6.46 14.18 2.36
CA LEU A 79 7.29 13.62 1.31
C LEU A 79 7.01 12.12 1.11
N LEU A 80 6.77 11.39 2.20
CA LEU A 80 6.39 9.99 2.15
C LEU A 80 5.05 9.81 1.41
N ALA A 81 4.03 10.59 1.76
CA ALA A 81 2.73 10.56 1.09
C ALA A 81 2.87 10.81 -0.42
N ALA A 82 3.62 11.85 -0.81
CA ALA A 82 3.84 12.18 -2.22
C ALA A 82 4.55 11.04 -2.98
N ARG A 83 5.51 10.38 -2.34
CA ARG A 83 6.23 9.23 -2.93
C ARG A 83 5.32 8.01 -3.07
N ILE A 84 4.58 7.65 -2.03
CA ILE A 84 3.59 6.55 -2.06
C ILE A 84 2.59 6.79 -3.19
N TRP A 85 2.04 8.00 -3.29
CA TRP A 85 1.09 8.35 -4.35
C TRP A 85 1.66 8.10 -5.75
N ARG A 86 2.88 8.57 -6.02
CA ARG A 86 3.53 8.34 -7.33
C ARG A 86 3.78 6.86 -7.61
N MET A 87 4.18 6.08 -6.61
CA MET A 87 4.38 4.64 -6.77
C MET A 87 3.06 3.92 -7.06
N LEU A 88 1.98 4.29 -6.37
CA LEU A 88 0.65 3.75 -6.65
C LEU A 88 0.17 4.09 -8.07
N LEU A 89 0.40 5.31 -8.54
CA LEU A 89 0.13 5.68 -9.93
C LEU A 89 0.91 4.82 -10.93
N ALA A 90 2.18 4.54 -10.64
CA ALA A 90 3.02 3.68 -11.47
C ALA A 90 2.48 2.25 -11.51
N VAL A 91 2.13 1.65 -10.36
CA VAL A 91 1.53 0.30 -10.30
C VAL A 91 0.27 0.22 -11.16
N HIS A 92 -0.64 1.20 -11.04
CA HIS A 92 -1.87 1.23 -11.83
C HIS A 92 -1.62 1.49 -13.32
N ALA A 93 -0.58 2.26 -13.66
CA ALA A 93 -0.20 2.49 -15.05
C ALA A 93 0.33 1.21 -15.70
N THR A 94 1.23 0.49 -15.01
CA THR A 94 1.75 -0.79 -15.47
C THR A 94 0.65 -1.84 -15.61
N ALA A 95 -0.27 -1.93 -14.64
CA ALA A 95 -1.41 -2.84 -14.71
C ALA A 95 -2.23 -2.64 -16.00
N ARG A 96 -2.52 -1.39 -16.36
CA ARG A 96 -3.25 -1.10 -17.61
C ARG A 96 -2.48 -1.52 -18.88
N LEU A 97 -1.15 -1.55 -18.83
CA LEU A 97 -0.35 -2.00 -19.97
C LEU A 97 -0.43 -3.52 -20.13
N THR A 98 -0.49 -4.26 -19.02
CA THR A 98 -0.60 -5.72 -19.04
C THR A 98 -2.00 -6.20 -19.42
N ASP A 99 -3.06 -5.43 -19.08
CA ASP A 99 -4.46 -5.73 -19.45
C ASP A 99 -4.70 -5.80 -20.99
N GLY A 100 -3.75 -5.32 -21.81
CA GLY A 100 -3.87 -5.23 -23.27
C GLY A 100 -3.06 -6.27 -24.06
N THR A 101 -2.38 -7.20 -23.40
CA THR A 101 -1.58 -8.25 -24.07
C THR A 101 -2.33 -9.58 -24.01
N PRO A 102 -2.72 -10.18 -25.15
CA PRO A 102 -3.37 -11.49 -25.18
C PRO A 102 -2.47 -12.62 -24.71
#